data_AF-A0A8T1W9Y1-F1
#
_entry.id   AF-A0A8T1W9Y1-F1
#
_cell.length_a   1.000
_cell.length_b   1.000
_cell.length_c   1.000
_cell.angle_alpha   90.00
_cell.angle_beta   90.00
_cell.angle_gamma   90.00
#
_symmetry.space_group_name_H-M   'P 1'
#
loop_
_entity.id
_entity.type
_entity.pdbx_description
1 polymer ?
#
loop_
_entity_poly.entity_id
_entity_poly.type
_entity_poly.pdbx_seq_one_letter_code
_entity_poly.pdbx_strand_id
1 'polypeptide(L)'
;MDDAKKVLGLETLSPNALKLSENYKYYDEFMSSSVLQWLGEGKTIDDVKKLLGLENLSVAALKQSSNTKYFHTYMTKRVEGWLRSGKSLDEVKKMLQFDRMSAEAIKASPNLKYYNQFLDGRVNNIVTKAEFVPRTAVTFDEYMAQKITRWVKAGVTVDQAKKKLGLNKLSGNALKANDNYKYYQKFMSMREVN
;
A
#
# COMPACT_ATOMS: atom_id res chain seq x y z
N MET A 1 17.66 2.72 -27.28
CA MET A 1 18.02 1.35 -26.88
C MET A 1 18.73 0.64 -28.02
N ASP A 2 18.17 0.68 -29.23
CA ASP A 2 18.79 0.08 -30.42
C ASP A 2 20.17 0.69 -30.71
N ASP A 3 20.35 1.99 -30.51
CA ASP A 3 21.67 2.64 -30.64
C ASP A 3 22.71 2.10 -29.64
N ALA A 4 22.31 1.78 -28.41
CA ALA A 4 23.22 1.24 -27.41
C ALA A 4 23.66 -0.20 -27.75
N LYS A 5 22.73 -1.04 -28.22
CA LYS A 5 23.08 -2.39 -28.71
C LYS A 5 23.96 -2.33 -29.94
N LYS A 6 23.68 -1.41 -30.85
CA LYS A 6 24.47 -1.19 -32.07
C LYS A 6 25.90 -0.76 -31.75
N VAL A 7 26.07 0.25 -30.90
CA VAL A 7 27.39 0.75 -30.47
C VAL A 7 28.20 -0.34 -29.76
N LEU A 8 27.54 -1.21 -28.99
CA LEU A 8 28.19 -2.31 -28.27
C LEU A 8 28.37 -3.59 -29.10
N GLY A 9 27.94 -3.61 -30.37
CA GLY A 9 28.03 -4.78 -31.25
C GLY A 9 27.13 -5.95 -30.81
N LEU A 10 26.05 -5.68 -30.10
CA LEU A 10 25.15 -6.68 -29.51
C LEU A 10 23.90 -6.95 -30.37
N GLU A 11 23.68 -6.17 -31.42
CA GLU A 11 22.43 -6.17 -32.20
C GLU A 11 22.15 -7.48 -32.96
N THR A 12 23.19 -8.18 -33.40
CA THR A 12 23.09 -9.44 -34.14
C THR A 12 23.16 -10.68 -33.24
N LEU A 13 23.39 -10.50 -31.94
CA LEU A 13 23.57 -11.60 -31.01
C LEU A 13 22.23 -12.22 -30.63
N SER A 14 22.17 -13.55 -30.64
CA SER A 14 21.04 -14.28 -30.06
C SER A 14 20.93 -14.00 -28.55
N PRO A 15 19.74 -14.17 -27.92
CA PRO A 15 19.57 -13.89 -26.49
C PRO A 15 20.56 -14.62 -25.57
N ASN A 16 20.99 -15.83 -25.94
CA ASN A 16 21.98 -16.59 -25.18
C ASN A 16 23.40 -16.07 -25.41
N ALA A 17 23.77 -15.76 -26.66
CA ALA A 17 25.07 -15.18 -26.99
C ALA A 17 25.24 -13.77 -26.40
N LEU A 18 24.15 -13.01 -26.34
CA LEU A 18 24.12 -11.67 -25.79
C LEU A 18 24.51 -11.65 -24.30
N LYS A 19 24.06 -12.63 -23.50
CA LYS A 19 24.43 -12.73 -22.07
C LYS A 19 25.87 -13.14 -21.83
N LEU A 20 26.49 -13.81 -22.80
CA LEU A 20 27.88 -14.27 -22.73
C LEU A 20 28.88 -13.25 -23.28
N SER A 21 28.38 -12.18 -23.93
CA SER A 21 29.23 -11.11 -24.45
C SER A 21 29.86 -10.31 -23.31
N GLU A 22 31.15 -10.02 -23.41
CA GLU A 22 31.87 -9.15 -22.47
C GLU A 22 31.29 -7.73 -22.40
N ASN A 23 30.67 -7.27 -23.49
CA ASN A 23 30.05 -5.95 -23.58
C ASN A 23 28.65 -5.90 -22.94
N TYR A 24 28.07 -7.05 -22.60
CA TYR A 24 26.74 -7.11 -22.01
C TYR A 24 26.63 -6.38 -20.67
N LYS A 25 27.71 -6.36 -19.87
CA LYS A 25 27.75 -5.63 -18.60
C LYS A 25 27.45 -4.13 -18.77
N TYR A 26 28.00 -3.51 -19.83
CA TYR A 26 27.78 -2.09 -20.10
C TYR A 26 26.36 -1.83 -20.57
N TYR A 27 25.80 -2.75 -21.37
CA TYR A 27 24.39 -2.69 -21.73
C TYR A 27 23.50 -2.83 -20.48
N ASP A 28 23.81 -3.77 -19.58
CA ASP A 28 23.04 -3.99 -18.35
C ASP A 28 23.05 -2.78 -17.41
N GLU A 29 24.21 -2.13 -17.26
CA GLU A 29 24.37 -0.91 -16.49
C GLU A 29 23.61 0.27 -17.10
N PHE A 30 23.74 0.46 -18.42
CA PHE A 30 22.98 1.48 -19.16
C PHE A 30 21.46 1.29 -18.99
N MET A 31 20.98 0.05 -19.13
CA MET A 31 19.55 -0.25 -19.01
C MET A 31 19.05 -0.06 -17.58
N SER A 32 19.84 -0.43 -16.57
CA SER A 32 19.51 -0.20 -15.17
C SER A 32 19.41 1.29 -14.83
N SER A 33 20.31 2.11 -15.37
CA SER A 33 20.26 3.57 -15.24
C SER A 33 19.05 4.17 -15.97
N SER A 34 18.76 3.68 -17.17
CA SER A 34 17.60 4.10 -17.95
C SER A 34 16.28 3.87 -17.21
N VAL A 35 16.14 2.74 -16.49
CA VAL A 35 14.95 2.46 -15.67
C VAL A 35 14.74 3.54 -14.61
N LEU A 36 15.80 4.00 -13.94
CA LEU A 36 15.71 5.06 -12.94
C LEU A 36 15.31 6.40 -13.57
N GLN A 37 15.90 6.72 -14.72
CA GLN A 37 15.55 7.92 -15.47
C GLN A 37 14.07 7.91 -15.89
N TRP A 38 13.57 6.80 -16.44
CA TRP A 38 12.17 6.69 -16.86
C TRP A 38 11.18 6.83 -15.72
N LEU A 39 11.56 6.38 -14.51
CA LEU A 39 10.77 6.60 -13.30
C LEU A 39 10.74 8.09 -12.93
N GLY A 40 11.89 8.77 -12.97
CA GLY A 40 11.99 10.21 -12.68
C GLY A 40 11.22 11.07 -13.68
N GLU A 41 11.22 10.70 -14.95
CA GLU A 41 10.45 11.35 -16.01
C GLU A 41 8.95 11.00 -15.99
N GLY A 42 8.53 10.03 -15.15
CA GLY A 42 7.13 9.62 -15.06
C GLY A 42 6.59 8.93 -16.31
N LYS A 43 7.45 8.31 -17.14
CA LYS A 43 7.05 7.62 -18.38
C LYS A 43 5.89 6.65 -18.14
N THR A 44 5.02 6.42 -19.12
CA THR A 44 3.92 5.46 -18.97
C THR A 44 4.38 4.02 -19.15
N ILE A 45 3.53 3.04 -18.81
CA ILE A 45 3.81 1.62 -19.04
C ILE A 45 4.05 1.35 -20.53
N ASP A 46 3.25 1.97 -21.40
CA ASP A 46 3.36 1.77 -22.84
C ASP A 46 4.63 2.40 -23.39
N ASP A 47 5.01 3.59 -22.93
CA ASP A 47 6.28 4.22 -23.31
C ASP A 47 7.46 3.31 -22.99
N VAL A 48 7.49 2.72 -21.79
CA VAL A 48 8.59 1.84 -21.39
C VAL A 48 8.56 0.52 -22.17
N LYS A 49 7.39 -0.06 -22.45
CA LYS A 49 7.29 -1.24 -23.31
C LYS A 49 7.84 -0.95 -24.71
N LYS A 50 7.49 0.20 -25.28
CA LYS A 50 7.98 0.65 -26.58
C LYS A 50 9.50 0.84 -26.56
N LEU A 51 10.03 1.55 -25.56
CA LEU A 51 11.48 1.78 -25.40
C LEU A 51 12.29 0.48 -25.23
N LEU A 52 11.67 -0.55 -24.67
CA LEU A 52 12.27 -1.87 -24.48
C LEU A 52 12.07 -2.82 -25.67
N GLY A 53 11.33 -2.40 -26.70
CA GLY A 53 10.95 -3.26 -27.83
C GLY A 53 10.07 -4.44 -27.41
N LEU A 54 9.22 -4.26 -26.40
CA LEU A 54 8.32 -5.27 -25.87
C LEU A 54 6.89 -5.14 -26.40
N GLU A 55 6.62 -4.09 -27.17
CA GLU A 55 5.35 -3.89 -27.85
C GLU A 55 5.10 -5.02 -28.85
N ASN A 56 3.86 -5.50 -28.91
CA ASN A 56 3.40 -6.56 -29.82
C ASN A 56 4.08 -7.93 -29.67
N LEU A 57 4.95 -8.13 -28.68
CA LEU A 57 5.51 -9.45 -28.39
C LEU A 57 4.44 -10.39 -27.83
N SER A 58 4.42 -11.62 -28.35
CA SER A 58 3.61 -12.69 -27.76
C SER A 58 4.08 -13.02 -26.35
N VAL A 59 3.22 -13.64 -25.54
CA VAL A 59 3.59 -14.08 -24.18
C VAL A 59 4.83 -14.98 -24.18
N ALA A 60 4.99 -15.82 -25.19
CA ALA A 60 6.17 -16.67 -25.34
C ALA A 60 7.43 -15.85 -25.66
N ALA A 61 7.34 -14.87 -26.56
CA ALA A 61 8.45 -13.98 -26.91
C ALA A 61 8.86 -13.08 -25.73
N LEU A 62 7.90 -12.60 -24.93
CA LEU A 62 8.18 -11.83 -23.70
C LEU A 62 9.02 -12.63 -22.70
N LYS A 63 8.79 -13.93 -22.56
CA LYS A 63 9.58 -14.79 -21.65
C LYS A 63 11.03 -14.95 -22.08
N GLN A 64 11.30 -14.87 -23.39
CA GLN A 64 12.64 -15.04 -23.95
C GLN A 64 13.40 -13.72 -24.06
N SER A 65 12.70 -12.59 -24.04
CA SER A 65 13.32 -11.26 -24.14
C SER A 65 14.17 -10.95 -22.91
N SER A 66 15.46 -10.66 -23.13
CA SER A 66 16.38 -10.20 -22.09
C SER A 66 15.94 -8.86 -21.49
N ASN A 67 15.14 -8.08 -22.21
CA ASN A 67 14.67 -6.77 -21.77
C ASN A 67 13.49 -6.83 -20.78
N THR A 68 12.81 -7.98 -20.69
CA THR A 68 11.69 -8.17 -19.76
C THR A 68 12.09 -7.96 -18.31
N LYS A 69 13.35 -8.25 -17.94
CA LYS A 69 13.85 -7.99 -16.59
C LYS A 69 13.84 -6.50 -16.23
N TYR A 70 14.19 -5.62 -17.17
CA TYR A 70 14.18 -4.17 -16.92
C TYR A 70 12.76 -3.62 -16.82
N PHE A 71 11.83 -4.15 -17.63
CA PHE A 71 10.42 -3.84 -17.48
C PHE A 71 9.90 -4.25 -16.10
N HIS A 72 10.31 -5.44 -15.62
CA HIS A 72 9.94 -5.90 -14.29
C HIS A 72 10.52 -5.01 -13.19
N THR A 73 11.81 -4.67 -13.25
CA THR A 73 12.45 -3.74 -12.31
C THR A 73 11.76 -2.38 -12.30
N TYR A 74 11.43 -1.85 -13.48
CA TYR A 74 10.69 -0.61 -13.62
C TYR A 74 9.33 -0.68 -12.90
N MET A 75 8.54 -1.72 -13.17
CA MET A 75 7.22 -1.88 -12.57
C MET A 75 7.27 -2.07 -11.05
N THR A 76 8.22 -2.85 -10.54
CA THR A 76 8.42 -3.04 -9.09
C THR A 76 8.73 -1.71 -8.39
N LYS A 77 9.68 -0.94 -8.91
CA LYS A 77 10.00 0.40 -8.36
C LYS A 77 8.84 1.38 -8.47
N ARG A 78 8.01 1.25 -9.51
CA ARG A 78 6.81 2.06 -9.66
C ARG A 78 5.77 1.73 -8.58
N VAL A 79 5.57 0.45 -8.28
CA VAL A 79 4.72 -0.01 -7.17
C VAL A 79 5.22 0.54 -5.83
N GLU A 80 6.52 0.47 -5.57
CA GLU A 80 7.12 1.09 -4.37
C GLU A 80 6.88 2.60 -4.30
N GLY A 81 7.00 3.29 -5.44
CA GLY A 81 6.68 4.71 -5.56
C GLY A 81 5.21 5.02 -5.25
N TRP A 82 4.29 4.21 -5.75
CA TRP A 82 2.85 4.32 -5.47
C TRP A 82 2.54 4.12 -3.99
N LEU A 83 3.16 3.13 -3.35
CA LEU A 83 3.01 2.86 -1.93
C LEU A 83 3.50 4.04 -1.09
N ARG A 84 4.71 4.56 -1.38
CA ARG A 84 5.28 5.73 -0.68
C ARG A 84 4.44 6.98 -0.85
N SER A 85 3.85 7.18 -2.03
CA SER A 85 3.01 8.34 -2.34
C SER A 85 1.56 8.19 -1.88
N GLY A 86 1.19 7.06 -1.27
CA GLY A 86 -0.16 6.82 -0.76
C GLY A 86 -1.23 6.74 -1.86
N LYS A 87 -0.90 6.25 -3.05
CA LYS A 87 -1.84 6.17 -4.18
C LYS A 87 -3.09 5.34 -3.84
N SER A 88 -4.24 5.73 -4.39
CA SER A 88 -5.50 5.01 -4.21
C SER A 88 -5.57 3.75 -5.07
N LEU A 89 -6.50 2.83 -4.75
CA LEU A 89 -6.72 1.63 -5.56
C LEU A 89 -7.15 1.99 -6.99
N ASP A 90 -8.01 3.00 -7.14
CA ASP A 90 -8.53 3.41 -8.43
C ASP A 90 -7.47 4.13 -9.29
N GLU A 91 -6.61 4.94 -8.65
CA GLU A 91 -5.45 5.54 -9.33
C GLU A 91 -4.53 4.45 -9.88
N VAL A 92 -4.20 3.43 -9.07
CA VAL A 92 -3.33 2.34 -9.50
C VAL A 92 -3.98 1.49 -10.59
N LYS A 93 -5.28 1.17 -10.48
CA LYS A 93 -6.01 0.48 -11.55
C LYS A 93 -5.93 1.23 -12.88
N LYS A 94 -6.15 2.55 -12.87
CA LYS A 94 -6.04 3.39 -14.06
C LYS A 94 -4.61 3.42 -14.62
N MET A 95 -3.60 3.53 -13.76
CA MET A 95 -2.19 3.49 -14.19
C MET A 95 -1.78 2.13 -14.76
N LEU A 96 -2.41 1.04 -14.32
CA LEU A 96 -2.24 -0.30 -14.88
C LEU A 96 -3.15 -0.59 -16.08
N GLN A 97 -3.96 0.40 -16.49
CA GLN A 97 -4.91 0.36 -17.61
C GLN A 97 -6.07 -0.62 -17.41
N PHE A 98 -6.44 -0.90 -16.17
CA PHE A 98 -7.56 -1.78 -15.83
C PHE A 98 -8.92 -1.10 -15.91
N ASP A 99 -8.96 0.23 -15.94
CA ASP A 99 -10.19 1.04 -15.95
C ASP A 99 -11.10 0.78 -17.16
N ARG A 100 -10.54 0.23 -18.25
CA ARG A 100 -11.26 -0.09 -19.49
C ARG A 100 -11.39 -1.59 -19.76
N MET A 101 -11.00 -2.44 -18.81
CA MET A 101 -10.94 -3.89 -18.98
C MET A 101 -12.08 -4.57 -18.23
N SER A 102 -12.61 -5.67 -18.77
CA SER A 102 -13.50 -6.56 -18.02
C SER A 102 -12.74 -7.29 -16.90
N ALA A 103 -13.47 -7.87 -15.95
CA ALA A 103 -12.86 -8.62 -14.86
C ALA A 103 -12.03 -9.82 -15.37
N GLU A 104 -12.50 -10.49 -16.41
CA GLU A 104 -11.82 -11.62 -17.07
C GLU A 104 -10.53 -11.15 -17.75
N ALA A 105 -10.59 -10.00 -18.43
CA ALA A 105 -9.44 -9.41 -19.10
C ALA A 105 -8.37 -8.96 -18.08
N ILE A 106 -8.79 -8.43 -16.92
CA ILE A 106 -7.88 -8.11 -15.81
C ILE A 106 -7.22 -9.38 -15.27
N LYS A 107 -7.98 -10.46 -15.06
CA LYS A 107 -7.44 -11.76 -14.59
C LYS A 107 -6.38 -12.32 -15.54
N ALA A 108 -6.55 -12.14 -16.84
CA ALA A 108 -5.59 -12.57 -17.86
C ALA A 108 -4.42 -11.57 -18.05
N SER A 109 -4.50 -10.38 -17.46
CA SER A 109 -3.51 -9.32 -17.70
C SER A 109 -2.16 -9.64 -17.03
N PRO A 110 -1.03 -9.49 -17.75
CA PRO A 110 0.30 -9.63 -17.15
C PRO A 110 0.59 -8.54 -16.09
N ASN A 111 -0.19 -7.47 -16.08
CA ASN A 111 -0.08 -6.39 -15.09
C ASN A 111 -0.70 -6.75 -13.74
N LEU A 112 -1.54 -7.79 -13.66
CA LEU A 112 -2.25 -8.16 -12.43
C LEU A 112 -1.30 -8.44 -11.27
N LYS A 113 -0.16 -9.07 -11.54
CA LYS A 113 0.85 -9.35 -10.51
C LYS A 113 1.35 -8.08 -9.81
N TYR A 114 1.46 -6.96 -10.51
CA TYR A 114 1.91 -5.69 -9.92
C TYR A 114 0.81 -5.02 -9.10
N TYR A 115 -0.46 -5.21 -9.49
CA TYR A 115 -1.59 -4.79 -8.67
C TYR A 115 -1.63 -5.59 -7.35
N ASN A 116 -1.45 -6.92 -7.41
CA ASN A 116 -1.38 -7.75 -6.22
C ASN A 116 -0.21 -7.35 -5.31
N GLN A 117 0.97 -7.13 -5.89
CA GLN A 117 2.13 -6.62 -5.15
C GLN A 117 1.83 -5.28 -4.45
N PHE A 118 1.08 -4.38 -5.10
CA PHE A 118 0.62 -3.14 -4.49
C PHE A 118 -0.34 -3.37 -3.32
N LEU A 119 -1.31 -4.29 -3.46
CA LEU A 119 -2.23 -4.67 -2.39
C LEU A 119 -1.48 -5.26 -1.18
N ASP A 120 -0.58 -6.20 -1.42
CA ASP A 120 0.24 -6.84 -0.38
C ASP A 120 1.08 -5.79 0.35
N GLY A 121 1.71 -4.86 -0.39
CA GLY A 121 2.46 -3.75 0.20
C GLY A 121 1.60 -2.83 1.06
N ARG A 122 0.33 -2.59 0.70
CA ARG A 122 -0.59 -1.81 1.53
C ARG A 122 -0.96 -2.54 2.82
N VAL A 123 -1.24 -3.84 2.75
CA VAL A 123 -1.52 -4.66 3.92
C VAL A 123 -0.32 -4.67 4.86
N ASN A 124 0.88 -4.91 4.33
CA ASN A 124 2.11 -4.87 5.12
C ASN A 124 2.32 -3.51 5.79
N ASN A 125 2.14 -2.39 5.06
CA ASN A 125 2.24 -1.06 5.65
C ASN A 125 1.22 -0.82 6.78
N ILE A 126 0.02 -1.42 6.71
CA ILE A 126 -0.97 -1.35 7.78
C ILE A 126 -0.52 -2.19 8.98
N VAL A 127 -0.08 -3.42 8.76
CA VAL A 127 0.39 -4.33 9.81
C VAL A 127 1.62 -3.75 10.53
N THR A 128 2.64 -3.33 9.79
CA THR A 128 3.84 -2.70 10.37
C THR A 128 3.51 -1.42 11.14
N LYS A 129 2.57 -0.58 10.65
CA LYS A 129 2.11 0.57 11.43
C LYS A 129 1.37 0.16 12.69
N ALA A 130 0.55 -0.89 12.65
CA ALA A 130 -0.13 -1.41 13.83
C ALA A 130 0.84 -2.03 14.85
N GLU A 131 1.96 -2.58 14.40
CA GLU A 131 3.05 -3.09 15.24
C GLU A 131 3.94 -1.97 15.81
N PHE A 132 4.16 -0.89 15.05
CA PHE A 132 5.00 0.24 15.42
C PHE A 132 4.28 1.30 16.25
N VAL A 133 2.94 1.32 16.23
CA VAL A 133 2.18 1.90 17.34
C VAL A 133 2.55 1.04 18.55
N PRO A 134 3.28 1.58 19.54
CA PRO A 134 3.49 0.82 20.76
C PRO A 134 2.12 0.37 21.22
N ARG A 135 1.95 -0.91 21.57
CA ARG A 135 0.88 -1.28 22.48
C ARG A 135 1.18 -0.59 23.82
N THR A 136 1.01 0.73 23.90
CA THR A 136 0.38 1.29 25.08
C THR A 136 -1.02 0.70 25.05
N ALA A 137 -1.13 -0.55 25.52
CA ALA A 137 -2.38 -1.13 25.93
C ALA A 137 -2.80 -0.29 27.13
N VAL A 138 -3.32 0.90 26.84
CA VAL A 138 -4.16 1.63 27.76
C VAL A 138 -5.29 0.64 28.01
N THR A 139 -5.29 0.05 29.19
CA THR A 139 -6.31 -0.90 29.60
C THR A 139 -7.68 -0.26 29.35
N PHE A 140 -8.70 -1.08 29.14
CA PHE A 140 -10.06 -0.55 28.95
C PHE A 140 -10.44 0.41 30.10
N ASP A 141 -9.98 0.11 31.31
CA ASP A 141 -10.13 0.96 32.50
C ASP A 141 -9.42 2.33 32.38
N GLU A 142 -8.18 2.37 31.90
CA GLU A 142 -7.46 3.63 31.69
C GLU A 142 -8.07 4.46 30.55
N TYR A 143 -8.54 3.82 29.47
CA TYR A 143 -9.23 4.50 28.38
C TYR A 143 -10.52 5.14 28.91
N MET A 144 -11.29 4.38 29.69
CA MET A 144 -12.52 4.86 30.29
C MET A 144 -12.26 5.97 31.32
N ALA A 145 -11.19 5.87 32.11
CA ALA A 145 -10.79 6.93 33.04
C ALA A 145 -10.49 8.25 32.31
N GLN A 146 -9.70 8.22 31.23
CA GLN A 146 -9.42 9.42 30.43
C GLN A 146 -10.69 9.99 29.78
N LYS A 147 -11.58 9.12 29.31
CA LYS A 147 -12.86 9.50 28.70
C LYS A 147 -13.78 10.20 29.70
N ILE A 148 -13.87 9.69 30.93
CA ILE A 148 -14.61 10.31 32.04
C ILE A 148 -14.05 11.71 32.34
N THR A 149 -12.72 11.85 32.46
CA THR A 149 -12.08 13.16 32.67
C THR A 149 -12.46 14.17 31.59
N ARG A 150 -12.47 13.74 30.32
CA ARG A 150 -12.89 14.62 29.20
C ARG A 150 -14.38 14.98 29.28
N TRP A 151 -15.24 14.05 29.69
CA TRP A 151 -16.67 14.32 29.86
C TRP A 151 -16.96 15.34 30.97
N VAL A 152 -16.25 15.24 32.10
CA VAL A 152 -16.36 16.23 33.19
C VAL A 152 -15.93 17.61 32.69
N LYS A 153 -14.77 17.72 32.04
CA LYS A 153 -14.28 18.98 31.44
C LYS A 153 -15.22 19.57 30.39
N ALA A 154 -15.92 18.71 29.64
CA ALA A 154 -16.86 19.12 28.62
C ALA A 154 -18.27 19.42 29.17
N GLY A 155 -18.48 19.40 30.49
CA GLY A 155 -19.77 19.71 31.10
C GLY A 155 -20.87 18.69 30.82
N VAL A 156 -20.51 17.44 30.51
CA VAL A 156 -21.50 16.37 30.30
C VAL A 156 -22.39 16.25 31.54
N THR A 157 -23.70 16.11 31.35
CA THR A 157 -24.67 15.96 32.46
C THR A 157 -24.68 14.52 33.00
N VAL A 158 -25.19 14.35 34.23
CA VAL A 158 -25.35 13.03 34.87
C VAL A 158 -26.17 12.08 33.98
N ASP A 159 -27.28 12.55 33.44
CA ASP A 159 -28.15 11.75 32.56
C ASP A 159 -27.47 11.39 31.23
N GLN A 160 -26.70 12.32 30.66
CA GLN A 160 -25.92 12.05 29.45
C GLN A 160 -24.82 11.00 29.70
N ALA A 161 -24.13 11.07 30.84
CA ALA A 161 -23.12 10.08 31.21
C ALA A 161 -23.75 8.70 31.44
N LYS A 162 -24.89 8.65 32.15
CA LYS A 162 -25.66 7.42 32.36
C LYS A 162 -26.09 6.79 31.04
N LYS A 163 -26.57 7.59 30.09
CA LYS A 163 -26.93 7.15 28.73
C LYS A 163 -25.72 6.68 27.92
N LYS A 164 -24.60 7.42 27.95
CA LYS A 164 -23.36 7.07 27.22
C LYS A 164 -22.70 5.78 27.74
N LEU A 165 -22.94 5.43 28.99
CA LEU A 165 -22.49 4.17 29.61
C LEU A 165 -23.49 3.01 29.43
N GLY A 166 -24.63 3.25 28.76
CA GLY A 166 -25.67 2.24 28.56
C GLY A 166 -26.49 1.90 29.80
N LEU A 167 -26.45 2.75 30.83
CA LEU A 167 -27.06 2.50 32.14
C LEU A 167 -28.47 3.11 32.27
N ASN A 168 -28.95 3.84 31.25
CA ASN A 168 -30.20 4.61 31.32
C ASN A 168 -31.47 3.77 31.44
N LYS A 169 -31.42 2.47 31.13
CA LYS A 169 -32.54 1.52 31.31
C LYS A 169 -32.39 0.63 32.54
N LEU A 170 -31.34 0.82 33.34
CA LEU A 170 -31.04 0.01 34.52
C LEU A 170 -31.35 0.80 35.81
N SER A 171 -31.89 0.09 36.80
CA SER A 171 -32.18 0.61 38.14
C SER A 171 -31.89 -0.44 39.21
N GLY A 172 -31.83 -0.01 40.48
CA GLY A 172 -31.66 -0.90 41.63
C GLY A 172 -30.42 -1.80 41.52
N ASN A 173 -30.61 -3.09 41.78
CA ASN A 173 -29.53 -4.08 41.76
C ASN A 173 -28.97 -4.32 40.35
N ALA A 174 -29.79 -4.24 39.31
CA ALA A 174 -29.36 -4.42 37.92
C ALA A 174 -28.40 -3.31 37.47
N LEU A 175 -28.56 -2.09 37.99
CA LEU A 175 -27.62 -1.00 37.75
C LEU A 175 -26.28 -1.25 38.42
N LYS A 176 -26.28 -1.65 39.70
CA LYS A 176 -25.05 -1.86 40.50
C LYS A 176 -24.21 -3.04 40.01
N ALA A 177 -24.86 -4.06 39.44
CA ALA A 177 -24.20 -5.25 38.92
C ALA A 177 -23.56 -5.06 37.53
N ASN A 178 -23.77 -3.92 36.86
CA ASN A 178 -23.23 -3.68 35.53
C ASN A 178 -21.75 -3.25 35.59
N ASP A 179 -20.92 -3.82 34.72
CA ASP A 179 -19.48 -3.51 34.66
C ASP A 179 -19.17 -2.02 34.41
N ASN A 180 -20.08 -1.29 33.75
CA ASN A 180 -19.92 0.14 33.51
C ASN A 180 -20.33 1.01 34.71
N TYR A 181 -20.92 0.43 35.76
CA TYR A 181 -21.35 1.18 36.95
C TYR A 181 -20.17 1.84 37.67
N LYS A 182 -19.00 1.17 37.72
CA LYS A 182 -17.77 1.74 38.30
C LYS A 182 -17.33 3.05 37.62
N TYR A 183 -17.55 3.16 36.31
CA TYR A 183 -17.24 4.37 35.54
C TYR A 183 -18.26 5.49 35.77
N TYR A 184 -19.53 5.12 35.98
CA TYR A 184 -20.57 6.08 36.34
C TYR A 184 -20.31 6.69 37.72
N GLN A 185 -19.91 5.86 38.70
CA GLN A 185 -19.51 6.34 40.02
C GLN A 185 -18.30 7.28 39.96
N LYS A 186 -17.28 6.92 39.18
CA LYS A 186 -16.10 7.77 38.97
C LYS A 186 -16.44 9.11 38.30
N PHE A 187 -17.40 9.11 37.37
CA PHE A 187 -17.87 10.35 36.76
C PHE A 187 -18.59 11.25 37.77
N MET A 188 -19.44 10.68 38.63
CA MET A 188 -20.13 11.43 39.71
C MET A 188 -19.14 12.05 40.69
N SER A 189 -18.16 11.27 41.18
CA SER A 189 -17.18 11.77 42.15
C SER A 189 -16.30 12.90 41.60
N MET A 190 -15.87 12.82 40.34
CA MET A 190 -15.09 13.89 39.71
C MET A 190 -15.88 15.18 39.48
N ARG A 191 -17.22 15.12 39.48
CA ARG A 191 -18.08 16.31 39.39
C ARG A 191 -18.38 16.95 40.74
N GLU A 192 -18.31 16.20 41.83
CA GLU A 192 -18.54 16.73 43.19
C GLU A 192 -17.30 17.48 43.74
N VAL A 193 -16.13 17.26 43.13
CA VAL A 193 -14.85 17.85 43.53
C VAL A 193 -14.48 19.13 42.74
N ASN A 194 -15.22 19.44 41.65
CA ASN A 194 -15.03 20.67 40.83
C ASN A 194 -16.23 21.60 40.97
#